data_AF-A0A2T0K3H5-F1
#
_entry.id   AF-A0A2T0K3H5-F1
#
_cell.length_a   1.000
_cell.length_b   1.000
_cell.length_c   1.000
_cell.angle_alpha   90.00
_cell.angle_beta   90.00
_cell.angle_gamma   90.00
#
_symmetry.space_group_name_H-M   'P 1'
#
loop_
_entity.id
_entity.type
_entity.pdbx_description
1 polymer ?
#
loop_
_entity_poly.entity_id
_entity_poly.type
_entity_poly.pdbx_seq_one_letter_code
_entity_poly.pdbx_strand_id
1 'polypeptide(L)'
;MSEPSPALGRLVASENNISDLLAFLFEKDPAPLIRILGLPDGVYWCRREAPAAKGRLDLIVYRAELPVAVLEIKGASREHGDQLDRYQAWAAKQNPEAALFYCSPDRDDTPRKPWRAVGLAELFEAWQSSSDPHATWLAGEITNLLRSWDKQAEGIIGHANGWYVPDLVTRRIGRQLDGVLRHDHPGDGQAKATRTTVGNPMFLAWRRYPGGSGHAWIGVDVRCKGRGNQQAAWEFRPCVEAEEGDQPETAMIEAHDLACALYPAMLHSAIKKMLDDRGLSDLAKSLSPTGTDGLVRAPDAAILAGWRSAVQAGTQPRRHPVFRNDWNRRLATSFVLHVDKVDRTQLAELTLAVLDHLVKYAAPDSPPRAG
;
A
#
# COMPACT_ATOMS: atom_id res chain seq x y z
N MET A 1 0.77 -5.69 -31.05
CA MET A 1 -0.23 -5.81 -29.97
C MET A 1 -0.88 -4.45 -29.81
N SER A 2 -2.21 -4.38 -29.85
CA SER A 2 -2.95 -3.14 -29.59
C SER A 2 -2.66 -2.63 -28.17
N GLU A 3 -2.67 -1.31 -27.98
CA GLU A 3 -2.59 -0.76 -26.63
C GLU A 3 -3.81 -1.17 -25.80
N PRO A 4 -3.64 -1.49 -24.49
CA PRO A 4 -4.75 -1.91 -23.64
C PRO A 4 -5.81 -0.81 -23.53
N SER A 5 -7.09 -1.18 -23.64
CA SER A 5 -8.21 -0.22 -23.54
C SER A 5 -8.23 0.48 -22.16
N PRO A 6 -8.13 1.82 -22.09
CA PRO A 6 -8.23 2.56 -20.83
C PRO A 6 -9.58 2.39 -20.14
N ALA A 7 -10.65 2.17 -20.92
CA ALA A 7 -11.99 1.92 -20.39
C ALA A 7 -12.07 0.56 -19.70
N LEU A 8 -11.52 -0.50 -20.33
CA LEU A 8 -11.39 -1.81 -19.70
C LEU A 8 -10.50 -1.73 -18.45
N GLY A 9 -9.42 -0.95 -18.52
CA GLY A 9 -8.56 -0.65 -17.38
C GLY A 9 -9.32 -0.10 -16.18
N ARG A 10 -10.23 0.84 -16.38
CA ARG A 10 -11.06 1.37 -15.27
C ARG A 10 -12.05 0.34 -14.73
N LEU A 11 -12.61 -0.51 -15.59
CA LEU A 11 -13.50 -1.58 -15.15
C LEU A 11 -12.76 -2.59 -14.26
N VAL A 12 -11.60 -3.08 -14.70
CA VAL A 12 -10.80 -4.09 -13.98
C VAL A 12 -10.10 -3.53 -12.74
N ALA A 13 -10.01 -2.21 -12.57
CA ALA A 13 -9.42 -1.58 -11.38
C ALA A 13 -10.28 -1.65 -10.09
N SER A 14 -11.48 -2.25 -10.15
CA SER A 14 -12.42 -2.36 -9.04
C SER A 14 -12.64 -3.83 -8.67
N GLU A 15 -12.50 -4.16 -7.39
CA GLU A 15 -12.71 -5.52 -6.84
C GLU A 15 -14.12 -6.04 -7.18
N ASN A 16 -15.15 -5.19 -7.02
CA ASN A 16 -16.52 -5.54 -7.34
C ASN A 16 -16.70 -5.88 -8.83
N ASN A 17 -16.16 -5.05 -9.71
CA ASN A 17 -16.27 -5.26 -11.15
C ASN A 17 -15.50 -6.51 -11.59
N ILE A 18 -14.31 -6.77 -11.02
CA ILE A 18 -13.57 -8.01 -11.28
C ILE A 18 -14.45 -9.21 -10.92
N SER A 19 -15.07 -9.18 -9.74
CA SER A 19 -15.90 -10.29 -9.31
C SER A 19 -17.17 -10.44 -10.14
N ASP A 20 -17.81 -9.34 -10.56
CA ASP A 20 -18.95 -9.38 -11.50
C ASP A 20 -18.54 -9.94 -12.88
N LEU A 21 -17.36 -9.57 -13.38
CA LEU A 21 -16.81 -10.12 -14.63
C LEU A 21 -16.52 -11.62 -14.49
N LEU A 22 -15.99 -12.07 -13.35
CA LEU A 22 -15.78 -13.49 -13.09
C LEU A 22 -17.11 -14.26 -13.04
N ALA A 23 -18.14 -13.70 -12.38
CA ALA A 23 -19.47 -14.31 -12.36
C ALA A 23 -20.08 -14.39 -13.77
N PHE A 24 -19.95 -13.32 -14.57
CA PHE A 24 -20.38 -13.31 -15.97
C PHE A 24 -19.66 -14.38 -16.81
N LEU A 25 -18.33 -14.50 -16.68
CA LEU A 25 -17.56 -15.53 -17.39
C LEU A 25 -17.97 -16.94 -16.94
N PHE A 26 -18.24 -17.11 -15.64
CA PHE A 26 -18.72 -18.37 -15.08
C PHE A 26 -20.10 -18.76 -15.63
N GLU A 27 -21.03 -17.81 -15.77
CA GLU A 27 -22.35 -18.07 -16.38
C GLU A 27 -22.25 -18.50 -17.85
N LYS A 28 -21.22 -18.02 -18.57
CA LYS A 28 -20.95 -18.40 -19.97
C LYS A 28 -20.33 -19.78 -20.09
N ASP A 29 -19.32 -20.04 -19.26
CA ASP A 29 -18.64 -21.33 -19.23
C ASP A 29 -18.05 -21.54 -17.82
N PRO A 30 -18.61 -22.44 -17.01
CA PRO A 30 -18.10 -22.69 -15.66
C PRO A 30 -16.81 -23.52 -15.67
N ALA A 31 -16.53 -24.29 -16.73
CA ALA A 31 -15.47 -25.30 -16.72
C ALA A 31 -14.05 -24.74 -16.45
N PRO A 32 -13.64 -23.59 -17.01
CA PRO A 32 -12.36 -22.96 -16.68
C PRO A 32 -12.16 -22.72 -15.17
N LEU A 33 -13.17 -22.19 -14.46
CA LEU A 33 -13.05 -21.94 -13.02
C LEU A 33 -12.94 -23.24 -12.25
N ILE A 34 -13.82 -24.21 -12.53
CA ILE A 34 -13.85 -25.50 -11.83
C ILE A 34 -12.50 -26.20 -11.91
N ARG A 35 -11.84 -26.16 -13.08
CA ARG A 35 -10.49 -26.70 -13.26
C ARG A 35 -9.43 -25.97 -12.44
N ILE A 36 -9.41 -24.63 -12.46
CA ILE A 36 -8.46 -23.84 -11.64
C ILE A 36 -8.62 -24.13 -10.15
N LEU A 37 -9.86 -24.22 -9.67
CA LEU A 37 -10.14 -24.46 -8.25
C LEU A 37 -9.79 -25.90 -7.85
N GLY A 38 -9.65 -26.83 -8.80
CA GLY A 38 -9.44 -28.25 -8.57
C GLY A 38 -10.71 -28.94 -8.05
N LEU A 39 -11.87 -28.46 -8.47
CA LEU A 39 -13.16 -29.02 -8.11
C LEU A 39 -13.50 -30.20 -9.04
N PRO A 40 -14.21 -31.23 -8.55
CA PRO A 40 -14.57 -32.40 -9.36
C PRO A 40 -15.54 -32.04 -10.48
N ASP A 41 -15.67 -32.90 -11.50
CA ASP A 41 -16.66 -32.68 -12.57
C ASP A 41 -18.10 -32.65 -12.00
N GLY A 42 -18.93 -31.75 -12.54
CA GLY A 42 -20.31 -31.58 -12.07
C GLY A 42 -20.97 -30.30 -12.58
N VAL A 43 -22.21 -30.10 -12.12
CA VAL A 43 -22.97 -28.86 -12.37
C VAL A 43 -22.75 -27.90 -11.21
N TYR A 44 -22.35 -26.68 -11.56
CA TYR A 44 -22.03 -25.64 -10.60
C TYR A 44 -22.76 -24.34 -10.96
N TRP A 45 -22.99 -23.51 -9.95
CA TRP A 45 -23.44 -22.13 -10.10
C TRP A 45 -22.64 -21.25 -9.14
N CYS A 46 -22.60 -19.95 -9.38
CA CYS A 46 -21.93 -19.01 -8.48
C CYS A 46 -22.87 -17.93 -7.99
N ARG A 47 -22.58 -17.38 -6.80
CA ARG A 47 -23.30 -16.24 -6.23
C ARG A 47 -22.33 -15.13 -5.88
N ARG A 48 -22.63 -13.93 -6.36
CA ARG A 48 -21.94 -12.70 -5.98
C ARG A 48 -22.43 -12.17 -4.64
N GLU A 49 -21.51 -11.55 -3.91
CA GLU A 49 -21.76 -10.80 -2.69
C GLU A 49 -22.63 -11.54 -1.67
N ALA A 50 -22.32 -12.81 -1.42
CA ALA A 50 -23.11 -13.65 -0.55
C ALA A 50 -22.96 -13.23 0.93
N PRO A 51 -24.04 -13.23 1.72
CA PRO A 51 -24.00 -12.77 3.10
C PRO A 51 -23.14 -13.69 3.98
N ALA A 52 -22.26 -13.08 4.77
CA ALA A 52 -21.56 -13.72 5.90
C ALA A 52 -22.05 -13.09 7.22
N ALA A 53 -21.69 -13.70 8.36
CA ALA A 53 -22.13 -13.22 9.69
C ALA A 53 -21.85 -11.72 9.91
N LYS A 54 -20.72 -11.22 9.40
CA LYS A 54 -20.40 -9.80 9.26
C LYS A 54 -19.60 -9.58 7.97
N GLY A 55 -20.20 -8.90 7.00
CA GLY A 55 -19.62 -8.65 5.67
C GLY A 55 -20.27 -9.47 4.56
N ARG A 56 -19.69 -9.41 3.36
CA ARG A 56 -20.16 -10.11 2.17
C ARG A 56 -18.97 -10.76 1.48
N LEU A 57 -19.12 -12.04 1.16
CA LEU A 57 -18.15 -12.82 0.40
C LEU A 57 -18.24 -12.42 -1.07
N ASP A 58 -17.12 -12.15 -1.72
CA ASP A 58 -17.14 -11.64 -3.10
C ASP A 58 -17.79 -12.64 -4.06
N LEU A 59 -17.31 -13.88 -4.10
CA LEU A 59 -17.89 -14.91 -4.95
C LEU A 59 -17.90 -16.27 -4.23
N ILE A 60 -19.05 -16.94 -4.23
CA ILE A 60 -19.17 -18.32 -3.76
C ILE A 60 -19.54 -19.21 -4.94
N VAL A 61 -18.86 -20.34 -5.06
CA VAL A 61 -19.19 -21.42 -6.00
C VAL A 61 -19.96 -22.50 -5.25
N TYR A 62 -21.07 -22.93 -5.83
CA TYR A 62 -21.97 -23.95 -5.30
C TYR A 62 -22.00 -25.16 -6.22
N ARG A 63 -22.11 -26.35 -5.61
CA ARG A 63 -22.47 -27.60 -6.28
C ARG A 63 -23.79 -28.08 -5.71
N ALA A 64 -24.83 -28.15 -6.55
CA ALA A 64 -26.22 -28.15 -6.05
C ALA A 64 -26.40 -26.98 -5.06
N GLU A 65 -26.94 -27.21 -3.86
CA GLU A 65 -27.13 -26.14 -2.86
C GLU A 65 -25.97 -26.01 -1.86
N LEU A 66 -24.87 -26.75 -2.06
CA LEU A 66 -23.74 -26.78 -1.13
C LEU A 66 -22.64 -25.81 -1.58
N PRO A 67 -22.22 -24.84 -0.75
CA PRO A 67 -21.06 -24.01 -1.05
C PRO A 67 -19.78 -24.86 -1.00
N VAL A 68 -19.01 -24.85 -2.09
CA VAL A 68 -17.80 -25.67 -2.23
C VAL A 68 -16.52 -24.84 -2.30
N ALA A 69 -16.62 -23.57 -2.71
CA ALA A 69 -15.48 -22.67 -2.75
C ALA A 69 -15.91 -21.21 -2.54
N VAL A 70 -15.01 -20.43 -1.95
CA VAL A 70 -15.12 -18.99 -1.75
C VAL A 70 -13.91 -18.33 -2.41
N LEU A 71 -14.15 -17.33 -3.24
CA LEU A 71 -13.12 -16.48 -3.81
C LEU A 71 -13.28 -15.09 -3.21
N GLU A 72 -12.24 -14.62 -2.55
CA GLU A 72 -12.10 -13.24 -2.10
C GLU A 72 -11.20 -12.50 -3.09
N ILE A 73 -11.71 -11.41 -3.68
CA ILE A 73 -10.99 -10.62 -4.67
C ILE A 73 -10.33 -9.44 -3.96
N LYS A 74 -9.03 -9.28 -4.16
CA LYS A 74 -8.28 -8.14 -3.65
C LYS A 74 -7.63 -7.37 -4.78
N GLY A 75 -7.73 -6.05 -4.69
CA GLY A 75 -6.97 -5.11 -5.47
C GLY A 75 -5.66 -4.76 -4.78
N ALA A 76 -5.30 -3.48 -4.79
CA ALA A 76 -4.08 -2.99 -4.18
C ALA A 76 -4.17 -2.71 -2.68
N SER A 77 -5.38 -2.59 -2.13
CA SER A 77 -5.58 -2.44 -0.68
C SER A 77 -5.33 -3.76 0.03
N ARG A 78 -4.56 -3.75 1.12
CA ARG A 78 -4.43 -4.93 2.00
C ARG A 78 -5.77 -5.22 2.69
N GLU A 79 -5.89 -6.43 3.21
CA GLU A 79 -7.01 -6.84 4.05
C GLU A 79 -7.16 -5.90 5.24
N HIS A 80 -8.41 -5.67 5.63
CA HIS A 80 -8.73 -4.85 6.78
C HIS A 80 -9.24 -5.73 7.91
N GLY A 81 -8.53 -5.70 9.04
CA GLY A 81 -8.91 -6.36 10.28
C GLY A 81 -8.98 -7.89 10.17
N ASP A 82 -10.03 -8.46 10.76
CA ASP A 82 -10.33 -9.88 10.91
C ASP A 82 -11.17 -10.45 9.74
N GLN A 83 -11.21 -9.77 8.58
CA GLN A 83 -12.11 -10.15 7.47
C GLN A 83 -11.89 -11.61 7.01
N LEU A 84 -10.65 -12.01 6.73
CA LEU A 84 -10.34 -13.36 6.28
C LEU A 84 -10.64 -14.41 7.36
N ASP A 85 -10.41 -14.09 8.63
CA ASP A 85 -10.69 -14.98 9.76
C ASP A 85 -12.20 -15.23 9.90
N ARG A 86 -13.03 -14.20 9.71
CA ARG A 86 -14.49 -14.34 9.71
C ARG A 86 -14.99 -15.23 8.57
N TYR A 87 -14.41 -15.09 7.39
CA TYR A 87 -14.79 -15.88 6.21
C TYR A 87 -14.33 -17.33 6.33
N GLN A 88 -13.15 -17.55 6.91
CA GLN A 88 -12.70 -18.88 7.31
C GLN A 88 -13.65 -19.53 8.32
N ALA A 89 -14.05 -18.80 9.36
CA ALA A 89 -15.02 -19.31 10.35
C ALA A 89 -16.40 -19.60 9.73
N TRP A 90 -16.77 -18.90 8.65
CA TRP A 90 -17.99 -19.21 7.89
C TRP A 90 -17.83 -20.49 7.05
N ALA A 91 -16.69 -20.68 6.39
CA ALA A 91 -16.42 -21.83 5.55
C ALA A 91 -16.34 -23.13 6.36
N ALA A 92 -15.73 -23.08 7.54
CA ALA A 92 -15.62 -24.21 8.48
C ALA A 92 -16.98 -24.72 9.01
N LYS A 93 -18.06 -23.94 8.86
CA LYS A 93 -19.44 -24.36 9.23
C LYS A 93 -20.16 -25.09 8.11
N GLN A 94 -19.61 -25.10 6.91
CA GLN A 94 -20.19 -25.80 5.76
C GLN A 94 -19.84 -27.29 5.85
N ASN A 95 -20.68 -28.14 5.27
CA ASN A 95 -20.44 -29.58 5.19
C ASN A 95 -20.68 -30.08 3.75
N PRO A 96 -19.62 -30.35 2.96
CA PRO A 96 -18.20 -30.24 3.32
C PRO A 96 -17.74 -28.80 3.53
N GLU A 97 -16.60 -28.62 4.21
CA GLU A 97 -15.97 -27.30 4.37
C GLU A 97 -15.63 -26.69 3.01
N ALA A 98 -16.00 -25.41 2.82
CA ALA A 98 -15.75 -24.71 1.56
C ALA A 98 -14.28 -24.32 1.42
N ALA A 99 -13.68 -24.58 0.26
CA ALA A 99 -12.30 -24.19 -0.02
C ALA A 99 -12.17 -22.66 -0.14
N LEU A 100 -11.08 -22.08 0.38
CA LEU A 100 -10.86 -20.63 0.43
C LEU A 100 -9.77 -20.19 -0.55
N PHE A 101 -10.10 -19.23 -1.40
CA PHE A 101 -9.23 -18.71 -2.45
C PHE A 101 -9.07 -17.20 -2.34
N TYR A 102 -7.82 -16.76 -2.30
CA TYR A 102 -7.44 -15.37 -2.25
C TYR A 102 -6.94 -14.95 -3.63
N CYS A 103 -7.73 -14.14 -4.33
CA CYS A 103 -7.49 -13.75 -5.71
C CYS A 103 -6.93 -12.34 -5.77
N SER A 104 -5.68 -12.16 -6.19
CA SER A 104 -5.03 -10.85 -6.22
C SER A 104 -4.24 -10.62 -7.53
N PRO A 105 -3.92 -9.37 -7.88
CA PRO A 105 -3.06 -9.07 -9.03
C PRO A 105 -1.67 -9.67 -8.92
N ASP A 106 -1.19 -9.88 -7.68
CA ASP A 106 0.18 -10.28 -7.39
C ASP A 106 0.25 -11.73 -6.94
N ARG A 107 0.86 -12.62 -7.74
CA ARG A 107 0.98 -14.05 -7.39
C ARG A 107 1.74 -14.30 -6.08
N ASP A 108 2.69 -13.43 -5.74
CA ASP A 108 3.46 -13.52 -4.50
C ASP A 108 2.67 -13.09 -3.25
N ASP A 109 1.39 -12.75 -3.42
CA ASP A 109 0.51 -12.47 -2.29
C ASP A 109 0.02 -13.75 -1.65
N THR A 110 0.84 -14.28 -0.75
CA THR A 110 0.52 -15.47 0.02
C THR A 110 -0.34 -15.10 1.24
N PRO A 111 -1.64 -15.39 1.23
CA PRO A 111 -2.48 -15.22 2.41
C PRO A 111 -2.10 -16.27 3.48
N ARG A 112 -2.56 -16.07 4.71
CA ARG A 112 -2.43 -17.09 5.75
C ARG A 112 -3.27 -18.32 5.38
N LYS A 113 -2.74 -19.52 5.68
CA LYS A 113 -3.52 -20.76 5.59
C LYS A 113 -4.82 -20.61 6.41
N PRO A 114 -5.94 -21.18 5.94
CA PRO A 114 -6.06 -22.16 4.85
C PRO A 114 -6.32 -21.55 3.46
N TRP A 115 -6.22 -20.23 3.31
CA TRP A 115 -6.41 -19.57 2.02
C TRP A 115 -5.35 -19.99 0.99
N ARG A 116 -5.79 -20.22 -0.24
CA ARG A 116 -4.92 -20.49 -1.40
C ARG A 116 -4.81 -19.23 -2.26
N ALA A 117 -3.60 -18.78 -2.55
CA ALA A 117 -3.38 -17.68 -3.48
C ALA A 117 -3.71 -18.10 -4.93
N VAL A 118 -4.37 -17.22 -5.68
CA VAL A 118 -4.58 -17.35 -7.13
C VAL A 118 -4.37 -15.99 -7.78
N GLY A 119 -3.55 -15.93 -8.83
CA GLY A 119 -3.35 -14.67 -9.56
C GLY A 119 -4.57 -14.30 -10.40
N LEU A 120 -5.01 -13.04 -10.41
CA LEU A 120 -6.14 -12.60 -11.23
C LEU A 120 -5.88 -12.82 -12.73
N ALA A 121 -4.66 -12.56 -13.21
CA ALA A 121 -4.32 -12.81 -14.61
C ALA A 121 -4.45 -14.30 -14.98
N GLU A 122 -4.08 -15.20 -14.06
CA GLU A 122 -4.23 -16.65 -14.23
C GLU A 122 -5.70 -17.06 -14.25
N LEU A 123 -6.49 -16.48 -13.36
CA LEU A 123 -7.91 -16.75 -13.24
C LEU A 123 -8.64 -16.41 -14.52
N PHE A 124 -8.41 -15.21 -15.07
CA PHE A 124 -8.99 -14.82 -16.36
C PHE A 124 -8.41 -15.63 -17.52
N GLU A 125 -7.11 -15.93 -17.52
CA GLU A 125 -6.46 -16.68 -18.60
C GLU A 125 -7.10 -18.05 -18.85
N ALA A 126 -7.62 -18.73 -17.83
CA ALA A 126 -8.27 -20.04 -18.04
C ALA A 126 -9.47 -19.98 -18.99
N TRP A 127 -10.20 -18.86 -19.05
CA TRP A 127 -11.31 -18.69 -19.99
C TRP A 127 -10.87 -18.47 -21.44
N GLN A 128 -9.58 -18.27 -21.73
CA GLN A 128 -9.10 -18.25 -23.11
C GLN A 128 -9.21 -19.64 -23.79
N SER A 129 -9.41 -20.69 -23.00
CA SER A 129 -9.71 -22.04 -23.48
C SER A 129 -11.22 -22.37 -23.49
N SER A 130 -12.08 -21.38 -23.25
CA SER A 130 -13.53 -21.56 -23.22
C SER A 130 -14.07 -21.92 -24.60
N SER A 131 -15.16 -22.68 -24.63
CA SER A 131 -15.90 -22.92 -25.88
C SER A 131 -16.77 -21.73 -26.29
N ASP A 132 -17.04 -20.77 -25.38
CA ASP A 132 -17.76 -19.54 -25.69
C ASP A 132 -16.78 -18.48 -26.28
N PRO A 133 -16.99 -18.03 -27.53
CA PRO A 133 -16.08 -17.08 -28.17
C PRO A 133 -16.03 -15.71 -27.49
N HIS A 134 -17.13 -15.25 -26.89
CA HIS A 134 -17.16 -13.96 -26.20
C HIS A 134 -16.42 -14.03 -24.86
N ALA A 135 -16.59 -15.13 -24.12
CA ALA A 135 -15.84 -15.38 -22.89
C ALA A 135 -14.33 -15.44 -23.20
N THR A 136 -13.95 -16.19 -24.23
CA THR A 136 -12.56 -16.29 -24.71
C THR A 136 -11.96 -14.94 -25.04
N TRP A 137 -12.65 -14.13 -25.85
CA TRP A 137 -12.19 -12.80 -26.25
C TRP A 137 -12.04 -11.86 -25.04
N LEU A 138 -13.08 -11.74 -24.20
CA LEU A 138 -13.08 -10.84 -23.05
C LEU A 138 -11.98 -11.21 -22.04
N ALA A 139 -11.86 -12.51 -21.74
CA ALA A 139 -10.82 -13.04 -20.87
C ALA A 139 -9.41 -12.76 -21.42
N GLY A 140 -9.21 -12.88 -22.74
CA GLY A 140 -7.97 -12.53 -23.42
C GLY A 140 -7.59 -11.05 -23.22
N GLU A 141 -8.54 -10.14 -23.43
CA GLU A 141 -8.32 -8.70 -23.25
C GLU A 141 -7.97 -8.36 -21.79
N ILE A 142 -8.70 -8.93 -20.82
CA ILE A 142 -8.43 -8.72 -19.38
C ILE A 142 -7.07 -9.30 -18.99
N THR A 143 -6.73 -10.51 -19.45
CA THR A 143 -5.45 -11.15 -19.16
C THR A 143 -4.28 -10.30 -19.68
N ASN A 144 -4.37 -9.83 -20.93
CA ASN A 144 -3.34 -9.00 -21.55
C ASN A 144 -3.17 -7.67 -20.80
N LEU A 145 -4.27 -7.05 -20.39
CA LEU A 145 -4.25 -5.84 -19.56
C LEU A 145 -3.56 -6.08 -18.21
N LEU A 146 -3.95 -7.12 -17.47
CA LEU A 146 -3.39 -7.43 -16.15
C LEU A 146 -1.88 -7.75 -16.24
N ARG A 147 -1.46 -8.53 -17.24
CA ARG A 147 -0.03 -8.82 -17.50
C ARG A 147 0.75 -7.58 -17.90
N SER A 148 0.13 -6.66 -18.66
CA SER A 148 0.75 -5.38 -18.99
C SER A 148 0.96 -4.54 -17.73
N TRP A 149 -0.03 -4.46 -16.84
CA TRP A 149 0.13 -3.76 -15.57
C TRP A 149 1.19 -4.37 -14.68
N ASP A 150 1.25 -5.71 -14.60
CA ASP A 150 2.28 -6.44 -13.87
C ASP A 150 3.68 -6.07 -14.37
N LYS A 151 3.91 -6.14 -15.69
CA LYS A 151 5.19 -5.74 -16.30
C LYS A 151 5.53 -4.27 -16.04
N GLN A 152 4.54 -3.38 -16.10
CA GLN A 152 4.76 -1.95 -15.86
C GLN A 152 5.08 -1.64 -14.41
N ALA A 153 4.50 -2.37 -13.45
CA ALA A 153 4.79 -2.20 -12.03
C ALA A 153 6.23 -2.60 -11.65
N GLU A 154 6.89 -3.40 -12.49
CA GLU A 154 8.32 -3.75 -12.38
C GLU A 154 9.25 -2.74 -13.06
N GLY A 155 8.73 -1.85 -13.91
CA GLY A 155 9.52 -0.86 -14.63
C GLY A 155 9.72 0.45 -13.85
N ILE A 156 10.26 1.44 -14.56
CA ILE A 156 10.33 2.82 -14.08
C ILE A 156 8.91 3.35 -13.86
N ILE A 157 8.64 3.86 -12.66
CA ILE A 157 7.28 4.21 -12.19
C ILE A 157 6.62 5.24 -13.12
N GLY A 158 7.37 6.27 -13.52
CA GLY A 158 6.90 7.35 -14.38
C GLY A 158 6.66 6.96 -15.84
N HIS A 159 7.08 5.75 -16.25
CA HIS A 159 6.86 5.22 -17.60
C HIS A 159 5.63 4.31 -17.70
N ALA A 160 5.00 3.96 -16.57
CA ALA A 160 3.79 3.16 -16.58
C ALA A 160 2.63 3.92 -17.23
N ASN A 161 1.89 3.26 -18.12
CA ASN A 161 0.69 3.80 -18.76
C ASN A 161 -0.65 3.25 -18.20
N GLY A 162 -0.59 2.28 -17.30
CA GLY A 162 -1.76 1.66 -16.69
C GLY A 162 -2.32 2.46 -15.51
N TRP A 163 -3.64 2.73 -15.55
CA TRP A 163 -4.37 3.43 -14.48
C TRP A 163 -4.17 2.83 -13.08
N TYR A 164 -4.06 1.49 -13.00
CA TYR A 164 -3.94 0.77 -11.73
C TYR A 164 -2.48 0.49 -11.32
N VAL A 165 -1.50 0.82 -12.16
CA VAL A 165 -0.10 0.50 -11.88
C VAL A 165 0.44 1.18 -10.61
N PRO A 166 0.12 2.46 -10.30
CA PRO A 166 0.54 3.08 -9.04
C PRO A 166 0.06 2.31 -7.79
N ASP A 167 -1.14 1.75 -7.86
CA ASP A 167 -1.73 0.93 -6.81
C ASP A 167 -0.93 -0.38 -6.63
N LEU A 168 -0.55 -1.06 -7.72
CA LEU A 168 0.31 -2.25 -7.68
C LEU A 168 1.71 -1.94 -7.13
N VAL A 169 2.35 -0.87 -7.62
CA VAL A 169 3.68 -0.43 -7.18
C VAL A 169 3.71 -0.21 -5.67
N THR A 170 2.77 0.59 -5.14
CA THR A 170 2.72 0.86 -3.69
C THR A 170 2.43 -0.39 -2.87
N ARG A 171 1.57 -1.32 -3.35
CA ARG A 171 1.32 -2.61 -2.68
C ARG A 171 2.58 -3.46 -2.60
N ARG A 172 3.30 -3.63 -3.71
CA ARG A 172 4.53 -4.44 -3.79
C ARG A 172 5.63 -3.86 -2.90
N ILE A 173 5.86 -2.55 -2.97
CA ILE A 173 6.83 -1.86 -2.11
C ILE A 173 6.44 -2.03 -0.64
N GLY A 174 5.19 -1.77 -0.27
CA GLY A 174 4.72 -1.93 1.10
C GLY A 174 4.93 -3.35 1.62
N ARG A 175 4.71 -4.40 0.81
CA ARG A 175 4.98 -5.81 1.17
C ARG A 175 6.46 -6.11 1.31
N GLN A 176 7.28 -5.69 0.35
CA GLN A 176 8.73 -5.84 0.41
C GLN A 176 9.31 -5.20 1.68
N LEU A 177 8.94 -3.94 1.95
CA LEU A 177 9.39 -3.22 3.13
C LEU A 177 8.91 -3.88 4.43
N ASP A 178 7.65 -4.33 4.50
CA ASP A 178 7.09 -4.96 5.70
C ASP A 178 7.80 -6.29 6.01
N GLY A 179 8.14 -7.07 4.98
CA GLY A 179 8.92 -8.30 5.11
C GLY A 179 10.31 -8.05 5.69
N VAL A 180 11.05 -7.08 5.13
CA VAL A 180 12.39 -6.68 5.62
C VAL A 180 12.30 -6.13 7.04
N LEU A 181 11.43 -5.15 7.29
CA LEU A 181 11.34 -4.48 8.57
C LEU A 181 10.90 -5.39 9.70
N ARG A 182 9.96 -6.32 9.46
CA ARG A 182 9.54 -7.29 10.48
C ARG A 182 10.62 -8.35 10.75
N HIS A 183 11.42 -8.70 9.74
CA HIS A 183 12.53 -9.63 9.90
C HIS A 183 13.67 -9.01 10.71
N ASP A 184 14.12 -7.82 10.30
CA ASP A 184 15.28 -7.15 10.88
C ASP A 184 14.96 -6.45 12.21
N HIS A 185 13.70 -6.05 12.41
CA HIS A 185 13.22 -5.33 13.60
C HIS A 185 11.89 -5.90 14.14
N PRO A 186 11.88 -7.14 14.68
CA PRO A 186 10.66 -7.77 15.16
C PRO A 186 9.95 -6.93 16.24
N GLY A 187 8.70 -6.56 15.98
CA GLY A 187 7.87 -5.74 16.90
C GLY A 187 8.10 -4.22 16.83
N ASP A 188 9.17 -3.78 16.16
CA ASP A 188 9.57 -2.37 16.08
C ASP A 188 9.70 -1.86 14.64
N GLY A 189 9.48 -2.71 13.63
CA GLY A 189 9.46 -2.36 12.22
C GLY A 189 8.20 -2.86 11.51
N GLN A 190 7.60 -2.02 10.69
CA GLN A 190 6.43 -2.38 9.88
C GLN A 190 6.27 -1.48 8.65
N ALA A 191 5.60 -1.98 7.62
CA ALA A 191 5.16 -1.17 6.49
C ALA A 191 3.78 -1.60 5.98
N LYS A 192 3.05 -0.68 5.35
CA LYS A 192 1.77 -0.99 4.71
C LYS A 192 1.48 -0.08 3.53
N ALA A 193 0.83 -0.63 2.52
CA ALA A 193 0.20 0.15 1.46
C ALA A 193 -1.21 0.56 1.89
N THR A 194 -1.62 1.78 1.53
CA THR A 194 -2.94 2.34 1.83
C THR A 194 -3.29 3.43 0.82
N ARG A 195 -4.30 4.24 1.10
CA ARG A 195 -4.70 5.38 0.28
C ARG A 195 -4.71 6.65 1.10
N THR A 196 -4.40 7.76 0.42
CA THR A 196 -4.65 9.11 0.93
C THR A 196 -6.15 9.36 1.08
N THR A 197 -6.56 10.43 1.79
CA THR A 197 -7.97 10.81 1.93
C THR A 197 -8.70 10.99 0.59
N VAL A 198 -7.99 11.42 -0.46
CA VAL A 198 -8.55 11.59 -1.82
C VAL A 198 -8.49 10.31 -2.66
N GLY A 199 -8.07 9.18 -2.08
CA GLY A 199 -8.08 7.87 -2.73
C GLY A 199 -6.85 7.53 -3.57
N ASN A 200 -5.85 8.42 -3.64
CA ASN A 200 -4.58 8.11 -4.32
C ASN A 200 -3.78 7.06 -3.54
N PRO A 201 -3.10 6.13 -4.22
CA PRO A 201 -2.29 5.11 -3.58
C PRO A 201 -1.09 5.72 -2.86
N MET A 202 -0.73 5.11 -1.74
CA MET A 202 0.43 5.48 -0.94
C MET A 202 0.95 4.26 -0.19
N PHE A 203 2.17 4.34 0.31
CA PHE A 203 2.66 3.40 1.32
C PHE A 203 3.35 4.14 2.45
N LEU A 204 3.45 3.45 3.57
CA LEU A 204 4.07 3.92 4.79
C LEU A 204 5.02 2.84 5.29
N ALA A 205 6.18 3.26 5.76
CA ALA A 205 7.15 2.41 6.44
C ALA A 205 7.59 3.08 7.73
N TRP A 206 7.70 2.32 8.82
CA TRP A 206 8.01 2.83 10.14
C TRP A 206 9.03 1.96 10.87
N ARG A 207 9.76 2.63 11.75
CA ARG A 207 10.54 2.04 12.84
C ARG A 207 10.23 2.77 14.14
N ARG A 208 10.31 2.06 15.27
CA ARG A 208 10.15 2.66 16.60
C ARG A 208 11.11 3.84 16.75
N TYR A 209 10.64 4.96 17.29
CA TYR A 209 11.50 6.10 17.57
C TYR A 209 12.42 5.78 18.76
N PRO A 210 13.77 5.80 18.61
CA PRO A 210 14.69 5.59 19.74
C PRO A 210 14.50 6.65 20.82
N GLY A 211 14.08 6.25 22.02
CA GLY A 211 13.86 7.17 23.15
C GLY A 211 12.51 7.91 23.12
N GLY A 212 11.62 7.60 22.18
CA GLY A 212 10.22 8.01 22.25
C GLY A 212 9.38 7.05 23.08
N SER A 213 8.08 7.33 23.22
CA SER A 213 7.13 6.40 23.83
C SER A 213 6.99 5.12 22.99
N GLY A 214 6.34 4.10 23.57
CA GLY A 214 5.92 2.89 22.86
C GLY A 214 4.90 3.14 21.74
N HIS A 215 4.54 4.39 21.46
CA HIS A 215 3.62 4.84 20.42
C HIS A 215 4.27 5.83 19.45
N ALA A 216 5.57 6.12 19.62
CA ALA A 216 6.32 7.01 18.76
C ALA A 216 7.08 6.24 17.67
N TRP A 217 7.01 6.75 16.45
CA TRP A 217 7.55 6.15 15.25
C TRP A 217 8.33 7.17 14.42
N ILE A 218 9.43 6.73 13.85
CA ILE A 218 10.08 7.36 12.71
C ILE A 218 9.57 6.66 11.46
N GLY A 219 9.25 7.40 10.41
CA GLY A 219 8.72 6.80 9.20
C GLY A 219 9.06 7.52 7.91
N VAL A 220 8.64 6.89 6.83
CA VAL A 220 8.61 7.45 5.48
C VAL A 220 7.21 7.20 4.92
N ASP A 221 6.56 8.28 4.49
CA ASP A 221 5.26 8.29 3.84
C ASP A 221 5.46 8.68 2.37
N VAL A 222 5.09 7.79 1.44
CA VAL A 222 5.20 8.06 0.00
C VAL A 222 3.83 8.06 -0.65
N ARG A 223 3.47 9.18 -1.29
CA ARG A 223 2.12 9.42 -1.84
C ARG A 223 2.15 9.65 -3.34
N CYS A 224 1.36 8.89 -4.09
CA CYS A 224 1.04 9.24 -5.47
C CYS A 224 0.18 10.52 -5.50
N LYS A 225 0.51 11.48 -6.38
CA LYS A 225 -0.24 12.73 -6.53
C LYS A 225 -1.33 12.67 -7.61
N GLY A 226 -1.35 11.64 -8.45
CA GLY A 226 -2.41 11.46 -9.43
C GLY A 226 -2.41 10.08 -10.07
N ARG A 227 -3.40 9.24 -9.74
CA ARG A 227 -3.58 7.92 -10.37
C ARG A 227 -3.70 7.98 -11.90
N GLY A 228 -4.21 9.10 -12.43
CA GLY A 228 -4.40 9.33 -13.87
C GLY A 228 -3.31 10.12 -14.57
N ASN A 229 -2.31 10.62 -13.85
CA ASN A 229 -1.20 11.37 -14.43
C ASN A 229 0.11 10.67 -14.06
N GLN A 230 0.61 9.87 -14.99
CA GLN A 230 1.74 8.96 -14.74
C GLN A 230 3.06 9.71 -14.58
N GLN A 231 3.15 10.91 -15.15
CA GLN A 231 4.29 11.81 -14.98
C GLN A 231 4.16 12.71 -13.76
N ALA A 232 3.02 12.66 -13.04
CA ALA A 232 2.90 13.43 -11.81
C ALA A 232 3.90 12.88 -10.79
N ALA A 233 4.81 13.74 -10.36
CA ALA A 233 5.76 13.41 -9.32
C ALA A 233 5.03 12.94 -8.06
N TRP A 234 5.62 11.98 -7.38
CA TRP A 234 5.11 11.50 -6.09
C TRP A 234 5.68 12.38 -4.98
N GLU A 235 5.07 12.30 -3.80
CA GLU A 235 5.54 13.00 -2.61
C GLU A 235 6.24 12.01 -1.69
N PHE A 236 7.51 12.25 -1.39
CA PHE A 236 8.31 11.45 -0.47
C PHE A 236 8.47 12.23 0.85
N ARG A 237 8.01 11.67 1.96
CA ARG A 237 7.87 12.39 3.23
C ARG A 237 8.52 11.62 4.39
N PRO A 238 9.78 11.91 4.72
CA PRO A 238 10.35 11.56 6.02
C PRO A 238 9.49 12.15 7.13
N CYS A 239 9.11 11.35 8.12
CA CYS A 239 8.18 11.78 9.16
C CYS A 239 8.50 11.22 10.55
N VAL A 240 7.93 11.88 11.55
CA VAL A 240 7.73 11.37 12.90
C VAL A 240 6.23 11.24 13.10
N GLU A 241 5.79 10.17 13.75
CA GLU A 241 4.40 9.92 14.09
C GLU A 241 4.28 9.46 15.54
N ALA A 242 3.33 10.04 16.28
CA ALA A 242 2.90 9.55 17.58
C ALA A 242 1.45 9.05 17.47
N GLU A 243 1.21 7.79 17.81
CA GLU A 243 -0.13 7.19 17.77
C GLU A 243 -1.05 7.79 18.85
N GLU A 244 -2.35 7.69 18.61
CA GLU A 244 -3.39 8.12 19.55
C GLU A 244 -3.46 7.15 20.73
N GLY A 245 -3.14 7.64 21.93
CA GLY A 245 -3.73 7.12 23.16
C GLY A 245 -5.03 7.84 23.49
N ASP A 246 -5.48 7.77 24.74
CA ASP A 246 -6.73 8.43 25.18
C ASP A 246 -6.68 9.98 25.16
N GLN A 247 -5.51 10.58 24.90
CA GLN A 247 -5.27 12.04 24.91
C GLN A 247 -4.57 12.53 23.63
N PRO A 248 -5.30 13.10 22.66
CA PRO A 248 -4.75 13.57 21.39
C PRO A 248 -3.65 14.62 21.54
N GLU A 249 -3.74 15.49 22.55
CA GLU A 249 -2.79 16.57 22.82
C GLU A 249 -1.41 16.01 23.19
N THR A 250 -1.35 14.92 23.95
CA THR A 250 -0.11 14.24 24.34
C THR A 250 0.63 13.72 23.12
N ALA A 251 -0.09 13.07 22.19
CA ALA A 251 0.49 12.61 20.93
C ALA A 251 0.98 13.78 20.05
N MET A 252 0.24 14.89 20.00
CA MET A 252 0.65 16.08 19.24
C MET A 252 1.94 16.71 19.80
N ILE A 253 2.06 16.81 21.14
CA ILE A 253 3.25 17.34 21.81
C ILE A 253 4.44 16.40 21.59
N GLU A 254 4.24 15.09 21.76
CA GLU A 254 5.30 14.10 21.53
C GLU A 254 5.79 14.15 20.08
N ALA A 255 4.88 14.11 19.09
CA ALA A 255 5.24 14.22 17.69
C ALA A 255 6.02 15.51 17.39
N HIS A 256 5.62 16.63 18.00
CA HIS A 256 6.32 17.92 17.88
C HIS A 256 7.72 17.88 18.47
N ASP A 257 7.88 17.43 19.71
CA ASP A 257 9.16 17.41 20.42
C ASP A 257 10.15 16.48 19.67
N LEU A 258 9.69 15.31 19.26
CA LEU A 258 10.49 14.34 18.51
C LEU A 258 10.81 14.83 17.09
N ALA A 259 9.86 15.43 16.36
CA ALA A 259 10.14 15.99 15.04
C ALA A 259 11.11 17.17 15.10
N CYS A 260 10.98 18.06 16.08
CA CYS A 260 11.92 19.16 16.29
C CYS A 260 13.32 18.67 16.68
N ALA A 261 13.43 17.54 17.37
CA ALA A 261 14.72 16.90 17.64
C ALA A 261 15.35 16.27 16.38
N LEU A 262 14.52 15.68 15.51
CA LEU A 262 14.96 14.91 14.34
C LEU A 262 15.14 15.75 13.08
N TYR A 263 14.53 16.95 12.98
CA TYR A 263 14.41 17.67 11.71
C TYR A 263 15.71 17.91 10.95
N PRO A 264 16.90 18.15 11.58
CA PRO A 264 18.12 18.36 10.81
C PRO A 264 18.45 17.16 9.91
N ALA A 265 18.12 15.94 10.35
CA ALA A 265 18.29 14.71 9.56
C ALA A 265 17.15 14.45 8.56
N MET A 266 16.01 15.12 8.73
CA MET A 266 14.85 15.02 7.83
C MET A 266 14.93 15.98 6.65
N LEU A 267 15.88 16.92 6.63
CA LEU A 267 16.04 17.90 5.55
C LEU A 267 16.53 17.23 4.25
N HIS A 268 16.15 17.79 3.10
CA HIS A 268 16.58 17.26 1.79
C HIS A 268 18.09 17.29 1.66
N SER A 269 18.76 18.37 2.09
CA SER A 269 20.22 18.47 2.07
C SER A 269 20.92 17.37 2.87
N ALA A 270 20.43 17.06 4.09
CA ALA A 270 20.97 16.00 4.93
C ALA A 270 20.75 14.61 4.33
N ILE A 271 19.54 14.34 3.84
CA ILE A 271 19.20 13.07 3.17
C ILE A 271 20.00 12.90 1.89
N LYS A 272 20.12 13.95 1.06
CA LYS A 272 20.92 13.93 -0.16
C LYS A 272 22.37 13.60 0.15
N LYS A 273 22.96 14.29 1.14
CA LYS A 273 24.34 14.02 1.58
C LYS A 273 24.50 12.57 2.05
N MET A 274 23.57 12.08 2.87
CA MET A 274 23.60 10.70 3.37
C MET A 274 23.54 9.68 2.23
N LEU A 275 22.68 9.91 1.23
CA LEU A 275 22.60 9.03 0.06
C LEU A 275 23.89 9.06 -0.76
N ASP A 276 24.46 10.24 -0.99
CA ASP A 276 25.75 10.39 -1.68
C ASP A 276 26.88 9.66 -0.93
N ASP A 277 26.97 9.82 0.40
CA ASP A 277 27.98 9.14 1.22
C ASP A 277 27.85 7.60 1.19
N ARG A 278 26.64 7.07 0.92
CA ARG A 278 26.38 5.63 0.73
C ARG A 278 26.58 5.14 -0.70
N GLY A 279 26.99 6.00 -1.63
CA GLY A 279 27.09 5.65 -3.05
C GLY A 279 25.74 5.56 -3.77
N LEU A 280 24.67 6.09 -3.18
CA LEU A 280 23.30 6.10 -3.72
C LEU A 280 22.97 7.44 -4.42
N SER A 281 23.95 8.05 -5.09
CA SER A 281 23.81 9.38 -5.70
C SER A 281 22.70 9.48 -6.75
N ASP A 282 22.36 8.38 -7.43
CA ASP A 282 21.26 8.40 -8.41
C ASP A 282 19.88 8.46 -7.71
N LEU A 283 19.73 7.80 -6.56
CA LEU A 283 18.54 7.97 -5.71
C LEU A 283 18.49 9.38 -5.11
N ALA A 284 19.64 9.97 -4.77
CA ALA A 284 19.69 11.35 -4.30
C ALA A 284 19.16 12.35 -5.36
N LYS A 285 19.44 12.09 -6.66
CA LYS A 285 18.96 12.90 -7.80
C LYS A 285 17.48 12.67 -8.14
N SER A 286 16.84 11.63 -7.62
CA SER A 286 15.41 11.40 -7.79
C SER A 286 14.57 12.21 -6.80
N LEU A 287 15.19 12.84 -5.80
CA LEU A 287 14.53 13.72 -4.84
C LEU A 287 14.82 15.19 -5.12
N SER A 288 13.80 16.05 -4.99
CA SER A 288 13.96 17.50 -4.97
C SER A 288 13.20 18.12 -3.80
N PRO A 289 13.75 19.17 -3.16
CA PRO A 289 13.12 19.77 -2.00
C PRO A 289 11.81 20.44 -2.39
N THR A 290 10.82 20.43 -1.49
CA THR A 290 9.71 21.38 -1.52
C THR A 290 9.92 22.44 -0.43
N GLY A 291 9.50 23.67 -0.68
CA GLY A 291 9.63 24.75 0.30
C GLY A 291 11.09 24.99 0.73
N THR A 292 11.30 25.10 2.04
CA THR A 292 12.64 25.31 2.64
C THR A 292 13.24 23.97 3.02
N ASP A 293 13.96 23.34 2.09
CA ASP A 293 14.67 22.06 2.32
C ASP A 293 13.74 20.90 2.76
N GLY A 294 12.48 20.95 2.32
CA GLY A 294 11.41 20.02 2.69
C GLY A 294 10.41 20.55 3.72
N LEU A 295 10.72 21.65 4.40
CA LEU A 295 9.84 22.29 5.38
C LEU A 295 8.87 23.26 4.73
N VAL A 296 7.73 23.50 5.38
CA VAL A 296 6.76 24.53 4.98
C VAL A 296 7.37 25.93 5.14
N ARG A 297 8.14 26.12 6.20
CA ARG A 297 8.89 27.36 6.51
C ARG A 297 10.13 27.01 7.33
N ALA A 298 11.10 27.93 7.36
CA ALA A 298 12.27 27.80 8.23
C ALA A 298 11.85 27.68 9.71
N PRO A 299 12.53 26.84 10.52
CA PRO A 299 12.25 26.71 11.94
C PRO A 299 12.58 28.00 12.69
N ASP A 300 11.67 28.41 13.57
CA ASP A 300 11.85 29.55 14.48
C ASP A 300 11.48 29.09 15.89
N ALA A 301 12.41 29.28 16.84
CA ALA A 301 12.29 28.74 18.19
C ALA A 301 11.08 29.32 18.94
N ALA A 302 10.77 30.61 18.76
CA ALA A 302 9.65 31.26 19.42
C ALA A 302 8.31 30.76 18.87
N ILE A 303 8.21 30.59 17.54
CA ILE A 303 7.02 30.04 16.88
C ILE A 303 6.77 28.59 17.31
N LEU A 304 7.82 27.76 17.37
CA LEU A 304 7.72 26.36 17.79
C LEU A 304 7.31 26.25 19.26
N ALA A 305 7.95 27.01 20.15
CA ALA A 305 7.59 27.06 21.56
C ALA A 305 6.14 27.55 21.75
N GLY A 306 5.73 28.59 21.04
CA GLY A 306 4.36 29.11 21.09
C GLY A 306 3.32 28.09 20.61
N TRP A 307 3.61 27.35 19.54
CA TRP A 307 2.73 26.27 19.07
C TRP A 307 2.59 25.18 20.13
N ARG A 308 3.70 24.74 20.73
CA ARG A 308 3.72 23.72 21.78
C ARG A 308 2.91 24.16 23.01
N SER A 309 3.13 25.38 23.48
CA SER A 309 2.37 25.95 24.61
C SER A 309 0.87 26.05 24.33
N ALA A 310 0.47 26.37 23.09
CA ALA A 310 -0.93 26.40 22.71
C ALA A 310 -1.59 25.02 22.83
N VAL A 311 -0.93 23.96 22.36
CA VAL A 311 -1.41 22.57 22.50
C VAL A 311 -1.51 22.17 23.97
N GLN A 312 -0.49 22.51 24.78
CA GLN A 312 -0.53 22.26 26.23
C GLN A 312 -1.67 22.98 26.95
N ALA A 313 -2.08 24.15 26.47
CA ALA A 313 -3.23 24.90 26.98
C ALA A 313 -4.58 24.37 26.46
N GLY A 314 -4.62 23.23 25.77
CA GLY A 314 -5.84 22.62 25.22
C GLY A 314 -6.33 23.29 23.92
N THR A 315 -5.53 24.16 23.30
CA THR A 315 -5.86 24.69 21.97
C THR A 315 -5.47 23.65 20.92
N GLN A 316 -6.38 23.35 19.99
CA GLN A 316 -6.08 22.46 18.86
C GLN A 316 -5.73 23.29 17.61
N PRO A 317 -4.45 23.59 17.35
CA PRO A 317 -4.05 24.36 16.18
C PRO A 317 -4.38 23.59 14.90
N ARG A 318 -4.93 24.27 13.89
CA ARG A 318 -5.29 23.61 12.62
C ARG A 318 -4.09 23.07 11.85
N ARG A 319 -2.89 23.66 12.01
CA ARG A 319 -1.67 23.29 11.27
C ARG A 319 -0.43 23.52 12.11
N HIS A 320 0.53 22.62 11.99
CA HIS A 320 1.89 22.85 12.46
C HIS A 320 2.57 23.96 11.63
N PRO A 321 3.34 24.89 12.24
CA PRO A 321 3.94 25.99 11.50
C PRO A 321 5.03 25.52 10.52
N VAL A 322 5.92 24.63 10.97
CA VAL A 322 7.15 24.25 10.26
C VAL A 322 6.98 23.00 9.38
N PHE A 323 6.43 21.92 9.93
CA PHE A 323 6.22 20.66 9.21
C PHE A 323 4.91 20.59 8.42
N ARG A 324 4.89 19.76 7.38
CA ARG A 324 3.64 19.20 6.85
C ARG A 324 3.05 18.28 7.93
N ASN A 325 1.73 18.27 8.07
CA ASN A 325 1.10 17.47 9.11
C ASN A 325 -0.09 16.68 8.60
N ASP A 326 -0.28 15.50 9.20
CA ASP A 326 -1.54 14.78 9.18
C ASP A 326 -2.05 14.74 10.65
N TRP A 327 -3.13 15.48 10.91
CA TRP A 327 -3.74 15.67 12.23
C TRP A 327 -2.77 16.16 13.34
N ASN A 328 -1.69 16.86 12.98
CA ASN A 328 -0.58 17.24 13.88
C ASN A 328 0.07 16.11 14.69
N ARG A 329 -0.21 14.85 14.35
CA ARG A 329 0.36 13.67 15.03
C ARG A 329 1.37 12.95 14.17
N ARG A 330 1.31 13.15 12.86
CA ARG A 330 2.39 12.85 11.93
C ARG A 330 2.95 14.16 11.38
N LEU A 331 4.20 14.47 11.70
CA LEU A 331 4.90 15.66 11.23
C LEU A 331 5.99 15.24 10.24
N ALA A 332 6.05 15.89 9.09
CA ALA A 332 6.92 15.47 8.01
C ALA A 332 7.59 16.63 7.27
N THR A 333 8.78 16.36 6.75
CA THR A 333 9.31 17.06 5.56
C THR A 333 8.66 16.49 4.31
N SER A 334 8.77 17.19 3.18
CA SER A 334 8.19 16.75 1.92
C SER A 334 9.09 17.05 0.75
N PHE A 335 9.36 16.03 -0.07
CA PHE A 335 10.16 16.11 -1.28
C PHE A 335 9.34 15.67 -2.49
N VAL A 336 9.66 16.26 -3.63
CA VAL A 336 9.24 15.77 -4.94
C VAL A 336 10.07 14.54 -5.27
N LEU A 337 9.41 13.41 -5.54
CA LEU A 337 10.01 12.19 -6.07
C LEU A 337 9.79 12.13 -7.58
N HIS A 338 10.88 12.19 -8.33
CA HIS A 338 10.94 12.07 -9.79
C HIS A 338 10.78 10.61 -10.20
N VAL A 339 9.52 10.21 -10.39
CA VAL A 339 9.14 8.81 -10.69
C VAL A 339 9.64 8.30 -12.03
N ASP A 340 10.05 9.18 -12.95
CA ASP A 340 10.72 8.88 -14.21
C ASP A 340 12.17 8.37 -14.02
N LYS A 341 12.70 8.40 -12.80
CA LYS A 341 14.08 7.99 -12.49
C LYS A 341 14.19 6.77 -11.59
N VAL A 342 13.07 6.24 -11.11
CA VAL A 342 13.08 5.16 -10.12
C VAL A 342 12.08 4.07 -10.48
N ASP A 343 12.50 2.82 -10.29
CA ASP A 343 11.60 1.69 -10.20
C ASP A 343 11.16 1.43 -8.74
N ARG A 344 10.34 0.40 -8.53
CA ARG A 344 9.83 0.05 -7.20
C ARG A 344 10.92 -0.44 -6.23
N THR A 345 11.95 -1.12 -6.73
CA THR A 345 13.02 -1.70 -5.92
C THR A 345 13.94 -0.59 -5.40
N GLN A 346 14.29 0.34 -6.28
CA GLN A 346 15.03 1.57 -5.96
C GLN A 346 14.27 2.45 -4.96
N LEU A 347 12.95 2.57 -5.09
CA LEU A 347 12.14 3.32 -4.13
C LEU A 347 12.05 2.63 -2.76
N ALA A 348 12.01 1.29 -2.72
CA ALA A 348 12.10 0.54 -1.47
C ALA A 348 13.47 0.73 -0.80
N GLU A 349 14.56 0.66 -1.57
CA GLU A 349 15.92 0.92 -1.10
C GLU A 349 16.09 2.35 -0.56
N LEU A 350 15.62 3.35 -1.30
CA LEU A 350 15.58 4.75 -0.86
C LEU A 350 14.84 4.89 0.48
N THR A 351 13.70 4.21 0.60
CA THR A 351 12.89 4.24 1.82
C THR A 351 13.65 3.66 3.02
N LEU A 352 14.26 2.49 2.87
CA LEU A 352 15.05 1.85 3.93
C LEU A 352 16.27 2.68 4.30
N ALA A 353 17.01 3.21 3.32
CA ALA A 353 18.21 4.02 3.56
C ALA A 353 17.89 5.30 4.35
N VAL A 354 16.79 5.98 4.01
CA VAL A 354 16.30 7.15 4.75
C VAL A 354 15.85 6.74 6.15
N LEU A 355 15.08 5.67 6.29
CA LEU A 355 14.59 5.21 7.59
C LEU A 355 15.75 4.85 8.54
N ASP A 356 16.77 4.15 8.05
CA ASP A 356 17.97 3.82 8.83
C ASP A 356 18.78 5.07 9.20
N HIS A 357 18.88 6.04 8.30
CA HIS A 357 19.54 7.30 8.58
C HIS A 357 18.86 8.03 9.75
N LEU A 358 17.54 8.13 9.70
CA LEU A 358 16.76 8.82 10.72
C LEU A 358 16.81 8.09 12.08
N VAL A 359 16.66 6.77 12.09
CA VAL A 359 16.79 5.97 13.33
C VAL A 359 18.18 6.10 13.92
N LYS A 360 19.23 6.02 13.09
CA LYS A 360 20.61 6.20 13.54
C LYS A 360 20.81 7.58 14.16
N TYR A 361 20.32 8.64 13.52
CA TYR A 361 20.43 10.01 14.04
C TYR A 361 19.67 10.21 15.36
N ALA A 362 18.52 9.56 15.51
CA ALA A 362 17.70 9.63 16.73
C ALA A 362 18.32 8.87 17.91
N ALA A 363 19.25 7.93 17.68
CA ALA A 363 19.85 7.13 18.73
C ALA A 363 20.67 8.00 19.72
N PRO A 364 20.58 7.72 21.03
CA PRO A 364 21.18 8.55 22.08
C PRO A 364 22.71 8.66 22.02
N ASP A 365 23.39 7.69 21.40
CA ASP A 365 24.86 7.67 21.25
C ASP A 365 25.35 8.43 20.00
N SER A 366 24.48 9.15 19.30
CA SER A 366 24.87 9.97 18.17
C SER A 366 25.74 11.15 18.63
N PRO A 367 26.80 11.52 17.87
CA PRO A 367 27.65 12.66 18.23
C PRO A 367 26.80 13.93 18.45
N PRO A 368 27.23 14.83 19.35
CA PRO A 368 26.42 15.94 19.81
C PRO A 368 25.90 16.79 18.65
N ARG A 369 24.61 17.11 18.72
CA ARG A 369 23.86 17.89 17.73
C ARG A 369 24.50 19.29 17.63
N ALA A 370 25.08 19.62 16.48
CA ALA A 370 25.45 20.99 16.17
C ALA A 370 24.15 21.79 15.97
N GLY A 371 23.85 22.64 16.96
CA GLY A 371 22.66 23.50 16.96
C GLY A 371 22.80 24.73 16.07
#